data_AF-A0A915NF15-F1
#
_entry.id   AF-A0A915NF15-F1
#
_cell.length_a   1.000
_cell.length_b   1.000
_cell.length_c   1.000
_cell.angle_alpha   90.00
_cell.angle_beta   90.00
_cell.angle_gamma   90.00
#
_symmetry.space_group_name_H-M   'P 1'
#
loop_
_entity.id
_entity.type
_entity.pdbx_description
1 polymer ?
#
loop_
_entity_poly.entity_id
_entity_poly.type
_entity_poly.pdbx_seq_one_letter_code
_entity_poly.pdbx_strand_id
1 'polypeptide(L)'
;IKEASLGQGFDRHFFGLKHTAERLGRSIENIPIFNHPIYQKFMSHFVLSTSTLSTDTIYFGGFGPVVKDGFGVGYNVTDKKLGATVSCYKSQNRNASEFCRALDDGLNKIKNVIENKEK
;
A
#
# COMPACT_ATOMS: atom_id res chain seq x y z
N ILE A 1 -10.95 5.56 2.49
CA ILE A 1 -11.03 4.57 3.60
C ILE A 1 -12.46 4.10 3.80
N LYS A 2 -13.41 4.99 4.11
CA LYS A 2 -14.83 4.64 4.35
C LYS A 2 -15.45 3.71 3.28
N GLU A 3 -15.31 4.05 2.00
CA GLU A 3 -15.84 3.22 0.91
C GLU A 3 -15.24 1.82 0.90
N ALA A 4 -13.90 1.70 0.99
CA ALA A 4 -13.23 0.42 1.04
C ALA A 4 -13.64 -0.42 2.27
N SER A 5 -13.78 0.19 3.45
CA SER A 5 -14.22 -0.52 4.67
C SER A 5 -15.68 -0.97 4.62
N LEU A 6 -16.51 -0.29 3.83
CA LEU A 6 -17.92 -0.66 3.60
C LEU A 6 -18.09 -1.58 2.38
N GLY A 7 -16.99 -2.13 1.85
CA GLY A 7 -17.02 -3.05 0.71
C GLY A 7 -17.30 -2.37 -0.63
N GLN A 8 -17.27 -1.04 -0.71
CA GLN A 8 -17.45 -0.26 -1.94
C GLN A 8 -16.11 -0.03 -2.69
N GLY A 9 -15.03 -0.69 -2.27
CA GLY A 9 -13.77 -0.72 -3.01
C GLY A 9 -13.84 -1.61 -4.25
N PHE A 10 -13.06 -1.29 -5.29
CA PHE A 10 -13.16 -1.97 -6.58
C PHE A 10 -12.20 -3.17 -6.74
N ASP A 11 -11.07 -3.21 -6.02
CA ASP A 11 -10.04 -4.25 -6.18
C ASP A 11 -10.60 -5.66 -6.03
N ARG A 12 -11.37 -5.89 -4.95
CA ARG A 12 -11.98 -7.19 -4.67
C ARG A 12 -13.13 -7.52 -5.61
N HIS A 13 -13.84 -6.49 -6.09
CA HIS A 13 -14.89 -6.67 -7.10
C HIS A 13 -14.28 -7.15 -8.43
N PHE A 14 -13.25 -6.48 -8.94
CA PHE A 14 -12.56 -6.94 -10.15
C PHE A 14 -11.92 -8.31 -9.98
N PHE A 15 -11.33 -8.58 -8.82
CA PHE A 15 -10.83 -9.92 -8.48
C PHE A 15 -11.95 -10.97 -8.59
N GLY A 16 -13.12 -10.72 -8.00
CA GLY A 16 -14.27 -11.63 -8.05
C GLY A 16 -14.79 -11.84 -9.47
N LEU A 17 -14.96 -10.76 -10.24
CA LEU A 17 -15.41 -10.83 -11.64
C LEU A 17 -14.44 -11.66 -12.51
N LYS A 18 -13.13 -11.45 -12.36
CA LYS A 18 -12.10 -12.21 -13.09
C LYS A 18 -12.22 -13.70 -12.79
N HIS A 19 -12.19 -14.09 -11.51
CA HIS A 19 -12.27 -15.51 -11.14
C HIS A 19 -13.62 -16.15 -11.49
N THR A 20 -14.70 -15.36 -11.51
CA THR A 20 -16.01 -15.84 -11.94
C THR A 20 -16.02 -16.13 -13.44
N ALA A 21 -15.45 -15.25 -14.26
CA ALA A 21 -15.30 -15.48 -15.69
C ALA A 21 -14.44 -16.72 -15.98
N GLU A 22 -13.32 -16.90 -15.28
CA GLU A 22 -12.47 -18.10 -15.38
C GLU A 22 -13.25 -19.38 -15.04
N ARG A 23 -14.00 -19.38 -13.93
CA ARG A 23 -14.83 -20.53 -13.50
C ARG A 23 -15.93 -20.88 -14.49
N LEU A 24 -16.43 -19.90 -15.23
CA LEU A 24 -17.42 -20.10 -16.30
C LEU A 24 -16.78 -20.49 -17.65
N GLY A 25 -15.46 -20.75 -17.68
CA GLY A 25 -14.74 -21.14 -18.89
C GLY A 25 -14.55 -19.98 -19.89
N ARG A 26 -14.68 -18.73 -19.46
CA ARG A 26 -14.46 -17.56 -20.34
C ARG A 26 -12.98 -17.22 -20.39
N SER A 27 -12.47 -16.91 -21.59
CA SER A 27 -11.13 -16.35 -21.74
C SER A 27 -11.10 -14.92 -21.19
N ILE A 28 -10.24 -14.69 -20.19
CA ILE A 28 -10.02 -13.37 -19.58
C ILE A 28 -9.46 -12.37 -20.60
N GLU A 29 -8.67 -12.83 -21.55
CA GLU A 29 -8.07 -12.00 -22.60
C GLU A 29 -9.13 -11.38 -23.52
N ASN A 30 -10.28 -12.04 -23.65
CA ASN A 30 -11.41 -11.55 -24.45
C ASN A 30 -12.28 -10.53 -23.69
N ILE A 31 -12.02 -10.29 -22.41
CA ILE A 31 -12.76 -9.32 -21.59
C ILE A 31 -11.98 -7.99 -21.60
N PRO A 32 -12.50 -6.92 -22.24
CA PRO A 32 -11.71 -5.71 -22.52
C PRO A 32 -11.05 -5.08 -21.29
N ILE A 33 -11.74 -5.08 -20.14
CA ILE A 33 -11.20 -4.46 -18.92
C ILE A 33 -9.98 -5.21 -18.38
N PHE A 34 -9.95 -6.54 -18.48
CA PHE A 34 -8.85 -7.35 -17.95
C PHE A 34 -7.66 -7.43 -18.91
N ASN A 35 -7.91 -7.25 -20.21
CA ASN A 35 -6.84 -7.11 -21.21
C ASN A 35 -6.32 -5.67 -21.35
N HIS A 36 -6.93 -4.72 -20.64
CA HIS A 36 -6.50 -3.33 -20.70
C HIS A 36 -5.08 -3.16 -20.12
N PRO A 37 -4.15 -2.45 -20.79
CA PRO A 37 -2.76 -2.32 -20.32
C PRO A 37 -2.62 -1.73 -18.91
N ILE A 38 -3.49 -0.79 -18.55
CA ILE A 38 -3.51 -0.20 -17.20
C ILE A 38 -3.91 -1.25 -16.15
N TYR A 39 -4.91 -2.09 -16.45
CA TYR A 39 -5.33 -3.14 -15.52
C TYR A 39 -4.17 -4.11 -15.28
N GLN A 40 -3.58 -4.64 -16.36
CA GLN A 40 -2.46 -5.57 -16.28
C GLN A 40 -1.25 -5.00 -15.56
N LYS A 41 -0.95 -3.71 -15.79
CA LYS A 41 0.22 -3.06 -15.21
C LYS A 41 0.05 -2.73 -13.72
N PHE A 42 -1.13 -2.29 -13.29
CA PHE A 42 -1.28 -1.67 -11.97
C PHE A 42 -2.15 -2.45 -10.99
N MET A 43 -3.12 -3.25 -11.45
CA MET A 43 -4.06 -3.93 -10.54
C MET A 43 -3.45 -5.07 -9.72
N SER A 44 -2.21 -5.46 -10.03
CA SER A 44 -1.46 -6.48 -9.30
C SER A 44 -0.02 -6.08 -8.99
N HIS A 45 0.37 -4.81 -9.19
CA HIS A 45 1.76 -4.34 -9.00
C HIS A 45 1.83 -3.18 -8.01
N PHE A 46 1.82 -3.50 -6.72
CA PHE A 46 1.84 -2.50 -5.65
C PHE A 46 3.27 -2.24 -5.17
N VAL A 47 3.94 -1.25 -5.78
CA VAL A 47 5.31 -0.83 -5.41
C VAL A 47 5.39 -0.36 -3.95
N LEU A 48 4.30 0.17 -3.39
CA LEU A 48 4.21 0.54 -1.99
C LEU A 48 3.04 -0.22 -1.36
N SER A 49 3.35 -1.24 -0.55
CA SER A 49 2.35 -1.98 0.21
C SER A 49 2.42 -1.56 1.68
N THR A 50 1.31 -1.09 2.24
CA THR A 50 1.26 -0.51 3.59
C THR A 50 0.18 -1.14 4.45
N SER A 51 0.41 -1.19 5.77
CA SER A 51 -0.61 -1.58 6.74
C SER A 51 -0.42 -0.87 8.07
N THR A 52 -1.51 -0.37 8.63
CA THR A 52 -1.54 0.15 10.00
C THR A 52 -1.67 -1.00 11.00
N LEU A 53 -0.96 -0.91 12.11
CA LEU A 53 -1.07 -1.77 13.28
C LEU A 53 -1.68 -0.95 14.42
N SER A 54 -2.98 -0.66 14.36
CA SER A 54 -3.66 0.25 15.29
C SER A 54 -3.95 -0.39 16.65
N THR A 55 -2.92 -0.67 17.44
CA THR A 55 -3.05 -1.21 18.80
C THR A 55 -1.86 -0.80 19.67
N ASP A 56 -2.11 -0.53 20.95
CA ASP A 56 -1.07 -0.25 21.94
C ASP A 56 -0.26 -1.49 22.33
N THR A 57 -0.79 -2.68 22.07
CA THR A 57 -0.16 -3.96 22.43
C THR A 57 0.98 -4.33 21.47
N ILE A 58 0.95 -3.84 20.23
CA ILE A 58 1.98 -4.12 19.24
C ILE A 58 2.95 -2.94 19.19
N TYR A 59 4.20 -3.19 19.60
CA TYR A 59 5.24 -2.15 19.59
C TYR A 59 5.86 -1.98 18.21
N PHE A 60 5.99 -3.07 17.45
CA PHE A 60 6.62 -3.11 16.14
C PHE A 60 6.01 -4.24 15.31
N GLY A 61 5.90 -4.02 14.00
CA GLY A 61 5.49 -5.04 13.05
C GLY A 61 5.72 -4.57 11.63
N GLY A 62 5.99 -5.52 10.75
CA GLY A 62 6.29 -5.26 9.35
C GLY A 62 6.18 -6.53 8.54
N PHE A 63 6.28 -6.36 7.22
CA PHE A 63 6.19 -7.43 6.24
C PHE A 63 7.10 -7.09 5.07
N GLY A 64 7.48 -8.09 4.28
CA GLY A 64 8.28 -7.89 3.06
C GLY A 64 7.48 -7.22 1.93
N PRO A 65 8.13 -6.66 0.91
CA PRO A 65 7.41 -6.13 -0.26
C PRO A 65 6.62 -7.21 -0.99
N VAL A 66 5.48 -6.82 -1.59
CA VAL A 66 4.61 -7.73 -2.37
C VAL A 66 5.04 -7.86 -3.84
N VAL A 67 5.99 -7.02 -4.27
CA VAL A 67 6.64 -7.07 -5.59
C VAL A 67 8.15 -6.88 -5.43
N LYS A 68 8.94 -7.38 -6.38
CA LYS A 68 10.41 -7.35 -6.30
C LYS A 68 10.96 -5.92 -6.16
N ASP A 69 10.42 -4.99 -6.94
CA ASP A 69 10.83 -3.59 -7.01
C ASP A 69 10.10 -2.68 -5.99
N GLY A 70 9.49 -3.24 -4.95
CA GLY A 70 8.63 -2.52 -4.02
C GLY A 70 9.17 -2.35 -2.59
N PHE A 71 8.32 -1.74 -1.77
CA PHE A 71 8.49 -1.54 -0.33
C PHE A 71 7.32 -2.18 0.44
N GLY A 72 7.64 -2.79 1.58
CA GLY A 72 6.66 -3.16 2.61
C GLY A 72 6.75 -2.18 3.77
N VAL A 73 5.62 -1.56 4.15
CA VAL A 73 5.59 -0.53 5.20
C VAL A 73 4.52 -0.86 6.24
N GLY A 74 4.95 -1.38 7.39
CA GLY A 74 4.09 -1.52 8.57
C GLY A 74 4.23 -0.31 9.47
N TYR A 75 3.14 0.31 9.93
CA TYR A 75 3.23 1.49 10.79
C TYR A 75 2.21 1.47 11.93
N ASN A 76 2.57 2.11 13.04
CA ASN A 76 1.73 2.26 14.24
C ASN A 76 1.62 3.75 14.56
N VAL A 77 0.38 4.18 14.82
CA VAL A 77 0.06 5.55 15.21
C VAL A 77 -0.81 5.46 16.46
N THR A 78 -0.36 6.11 17.53
CA THR A 78 -1.05 6.23 18.81
C THR A 78 -0.90 7.67 19.30
N ASP A 79 -1.63 8.04 20.34
CA ASP A 79 -1.55 9.39 20.91
C ASP A 79 -0.14 9.76 21.42
N LYS A 80 0.70 8.76 21.73
CA LYS A 80 2.04 8.96 22.32
C LYS A 80 3.19 8.69 21.37
N LYS A 81 2.95 7.97 20.26
CA LYS A 81 4.02 7.53 19.34
C LYS A 81 3.53 7.33 17.92
N LEU A 82 4.43 7.61 16.99
CA LEU A 82 4.33 7.28 15.57
C LEU A 82 5.60 6.50 15.20
N GLY A 83 5.44 5.38 14.49
CA GLY A 83 6.59 4.59 14.03
C GLY A 83 6.27 3.79 12.78
N ALA A 84 7.29 3.53 11.97
CA ALA A 84 7.18 2.74 10.75
C ALA A 84 8.35 1.75 10.61
N THR A 85 8.02 0.58 10.07
CA THR A 85 8.95 -0.48 9.66
C THR A 85 8.95 -0.52 8.15
N VAL A 86 10.10 -0.32 7.53
CA VAL A 86 10.25 -0.31 6.08
C VAL A 86 11.15 -1.45 5.63
N SER A 87 10.66 -2.25 4.70
CA SER A 87 11.39 -3.35 4.08
C SER A 87 11.51 -3.14 2.57
N CYS A 88 12.60 -3.62 1.97
CA CYS A 88 12.81 -3.68 0.53
C CYS A 88 13.80 -4.79 0.16
N TYR A 89 13.79 -5.25 -1.10
CA TYR A 89 14.82 -6.15 -1.61
C TYR A 89 16.05 -5.36 -2.08
N LYS A 90 17.22 -5.59 -1.46
CA LYS A 90 18.48 -4.91 -1.82
C LYS A 90 18.88 -5.13 -3.28
N SER A 91 18.53 -6.29 -3.85
CA SER A 91 18.84 -6.68 -5.23
C SER A 91 18.11 -5.86 -6.30
N GLN A 92 17.25 -4.92 -5.92
CA GLN A 92 16.39 -4.15 -6.83
C GLN A 92 16.64 -2.64 -6.74
N ASN A 93 17.85 -2.23 -6.31
CA ASN A 93 18.24 -0.82 -6.15
C ASN A 93 17.25 0.00 -5.31
N ARG A 94 16.60 -0.63 -4.32
CA ARG A 94 15.76 0.03 -3.32
C ARG A 94 16.52 0.20 -2.01
N ASN A 95 16.22 1.30 -1.31
CA ASN A 95 16.89 1.65 -0.07
C ASN A 95 15.86 2.00 1.01
N ALA A 96 15.63 1.07 1.94
CA ALA A 96 14.72 1.28 3.06
C ALA A 96 15.16 2.45 3.96
N SER A 97 16.47 2.62 4.18
CA SER A 97 16.99 3.72 5.00
C SER A 97 16.73 5.09 4.39
N GLU A 98 16.87 5.20 3.06
CA GLU A 98 16.53 6.43 2.34
C GLU A 98 15.03 6.71 2.38
N PHE A 99 14.19 5.68 2.23
CA PHE A 99 12.75 5.81 2.40
C PHE A 99 12.39 6.28 3.81
N CYS A 100 13.03 5.75 4.86
CA CYS A 100 12.80 6.20 6.24
C CYS A 100 13.17 7.68 6.44
N ARG A 101 14.27 8.16 5.84
CA ARG A 101 14.65 9.59 5.88
C ARG A 101 13.60 10.45 5.18
N ALA A 102 13.17 10.04 3.99
CA ALA A 102 12.14 10.76 3.25
C ALA A 102 10.79 10.78 3.99
N LEU A 103 10.44 9.69 4.68
CA LEU A 103 9.25 9.61 5.53
C LEU A 103 9.34 10.61 6.69
N ASP A 104 10.45 10.64 7.41
CA ASP A 104 10.67 11.58 8.52
C ASP A 104 10.63 13.04 8.04
N ASP A 105 11.33 13.36 6.96
CA ASP A 105 11.31 14.69 6.34
C ASP A 105 9.90 15.11 5.92
N GLY A 106 9.13 14.19 5.34
CA GLY A 106 7.75 14.42 4.93
C GLY A 106 6.83 14.71 6.12
N LEU A 107 6.96 13.93 7.19
CA LEU A 107 6.19 14.12 8.43
C LEU A 107 6.53 15.45 9.11
N ASN A 108 7.82 15.80 9.18
CA ASN A 108 8.28 17.08 9.74
C ASN A 108 7.77 18.27 8.92
N LYS A 109 7.73 18.17 7.59
CA LYS A 109 7.11 19.19 6.73
C LYS A 109 5.62 19.35 7.01
N ILE A 110 4.87 18.24 7.14
CA ILE A 110 3.44 18.27 7.48
C ILE A 110 3.23 18.94 8.84
N LYS A 111 4.01 18.54 9.85
CA LYS A 111 3.99 19.14 11.19
C LYS A 111 4.20 20.66 11.14
N ASN A 112 5.26 21.09 10.46
CA ASN A 112 5.58 22.52 10.33
C ASN A 112 4.46 23.31 9.64
N VAL A 113 3.78 22.74 8.64
CA VAL A 113 2.65 23.41 7.96
C VAL A 113 1.45 23.56 8.90
N ILE A 114 1.19 22.56 9.75
CA ILE A 114 0.09 22.60 10.73
C ILE A 114 0.40 23.64 11.82
N GLU A 115 1.58 23.60 12.41
CA GLU A 115 1.98 24.49 13.52
C GLU A 115 2.13 25.95 13.07
N ASN A 116 2.60 26.20 11.84
CA ASN A 116 2.77 27.57 11.32
C ASN A 116 1.48 28.17 10.73
N LYS A 117 0.39 27.40 10.61
CA LYS A 117 -0.93 27.92 10.20
C LYS A 117 -1.69 28.61 11.33
N GLU A 118 -1.22 28.50 12.57
CA GLU A 118 -1.83 29.12 13.76
C GLU A 118 -1.24 30.50 14.10
N LYS A 119 -0.53 31.15 13.16
CA LYS A 119 -0.11 32.56 13.24
C LYS A 119 -0.72 33.37 12.11
#